data_AF-A0A8T7EUI3-F1
#
_entry.id   AF-A0A8T7EUI3-F1
#
_cell.length_a   1.000
_cell.length_b   1.000
_cell.length_c   1.000
_cell.angle_alpha   90.00
_cell.angle_beta   90.00
_cell.angle_gamma   90.00
#
_symmetry.space_group_name_H-M   'P 1'
#
loop_
_entity.id
_entity.type
_entity.pdbx_description
1 polymer ?
#
loop_
_entity_poly.entity_id
_entity_poly.type
_entity_poly.pdbx_seq_one_letter_code
_entity_poly.pdbx_strand_id
1 'polypeptide(L)'
;MLGSYPFPSWFANTVIYAVFVTILRLAFDLLAGYALARMTFPGRRLMFFVVLGTLMIPAVVLIIPRFIILREIGILNTYQGLIFALAADAFGVFLMKQFFESIPTEIEEAAQVDGANRFTMFFRIVLPMATPAPHRADDLQLSGDVEQLHGRADHRRRQGGLMESAAGHGAAQGAVRRDAGVEHVPRRRGVHHHSNGDPVLRLPALLRGRRELFGPQGMTAARLRDGGVG
;
A
#
# COMPACT_ATOMS: atom_id res chain seq x y z
N MET A 1 -29.33 -24.65 24.96
CA MET A 1 -30.08 -24.93 23.70
C MET A 1 -29.19 -24.96 22.43
N LEU A 2 -27.86 -24.81 22.53
CA LEU A 2 -26.92 -24.87 21.38
C LEU A 2 -26.29 -26.26 21.13
N GLY A 3 -26.54 -27.26 21.99
CA GLY A 3 -25.87 -28.57 21.94
C GLY A 3 -26.58 -29.65 21.13
N SER A 4 -27.76 -29.38 20.55
CA SER A 4 -28.59 -30.37 19.86
C SER A 4 -28.62 -30.22 18.34
N TYR A 5 -27.93 -29.22 17.78
CA TYR A 5 -27.75 -29.07 16.34
C TYR A 5 -26.32 -29.44 15.96
N PRO A 6 -26.09 -30.13 14.82
CA PRO A 6 -24.76 -30.40 14.28
C PRO A 6 -24.11 -29.13 13.69
N PHE A 7 -24.19 -28.01 14.42
CA PHE A 7 -23.63 -26.72 14.04
C PHE A 7 -22.13 -26.79 13.77
N PRO A 8 -21.30 -27.47 14.58
CA PRO A 8 -19.87 -27.63 14.27
C PRO A 8 -19.62 -28.32 12.94
N SER A 9 -20.43 -29.33 12.58
CA SER A 9 -20.30 -30.06 11.31
C SER A 9 -20.71 -29.21 10.11
N TRP A 10 -21.80 -28.43 10.21
CA TRP A 10 -22.22 -27.52 9.15
C TRP A 10 -21.21 -26.38 8.93
N PHE A 11 -20.68 -25.84 10.03
CA PHE A 11 -19.63 -24.84 9.98
C PHE A 11 -18.37 -25.41 9.33
N ALA A 12 -17.89 -26.58 9.76
CA ALA A 12 -16.73 -27.25 9.16
C ALA A 12 -16.92 -27.52 7.67
N ASN A 13 -18.08 -28.03 7.25
CA ASN A 13 -18.39 -28.24 5.83
C ASN A 13 -18.32 -26.94 5.02
N THR A 14 -18.84 -25.85 5.56
CA THR A 14 -18.82 -24.53 4.91
C THR A 14 -17.40 -23.97 4.80
N VAL A 15 -16.58 -24.13 5.84
CA VAL A 15 -15.18 -23.68 5.82
C VAL A 15 -14.37 -24.48 4.81
N ILE A 16 -14.44 -25.81 4.86
CA ILE A 16 -13.76 -26.69 3.91
C ILE A 16 -14.17 -26.31 2.49
N TYR A 17 -15.46 -26.16 2.27
CA TYR A 17 -16.02 -25.75 1.00
C TYR A 17 -15.48 -24.40 0.51
N ALA A 18 -15.52 -23.37 1.36
CA ALA A 18 -15.04 -22.02 1.01
C ALA A 18 -13.55 -22.02 0.66
N VAL A 19 -12.73 -22.81 1.37
CA VAL A 19 -11.31 -22.97 1.09
C VAL A 19 -11.11 -23.60 -0.29
N PHE A 20 -11.78 -24.70 -0.58
CA PHE A 20 -11.67 -25.36 -1.89
C PHE A 20 -12.09 -24.45 -3.05
N VAL A 21 -13.21 -23.75 -2.93
CA VAL A 21 -13.67 -22.78 -3.94
C VAL A 21 -12.65 -21.68 -4.14
N THR A 22 -12.11 -21.13 -3.04
CA THR A 22 -11.16 -20.02 -3.11
C THR A 22 -9.88 -20.45 -3.81
N ILE A 23 -9.33 -21.62 -3.46
CA ILE A 23 -8.13 -22.17 -4.10
C ILE A 23 -8.37 -22.40 -5.59
N LEU A 24 -9.49 -23.03 -5.93
CA LEU A 24 -9.80 -23.35 -7.33
C LEU A 24 -10.01 -22.07 -8.14
N ARG A 25 -10.75 -21.10 -7.60
CA ARG A 25 -10.97 -19.80 -8.22
C ARG A 25 -9.67 -19.06 -8.46
N LEU A 26 -8.81 -18.98 -7.45
CA LEU A 26 -7.49 -18.36 -7.60
C LEU A 26 -6.66 -19.08 -8.66
N ALA A 27 -6.66 -20.40 -8.68
CA ALA A 27 -5.92 -21.16 -9.69
C ALA A 27 -6.41 -20.84 -11.11
N PHE A 28 -7.73 -20.77 -11.33
CA PHE A 28 -8.30 -20.37 -12.62
C PHE A 28 -7.99 -18.92 -12.98
N ASP A 29 -8.17 -17.99 -12.05
CA ASP A 29 -7.95 -16.56 -12.28
C ASP A 29 -6.47 -16.28 -12.57
N LEU A 30 -5.54 -16.92 -11.86
CA LEU A 30 -4.10 -16.83 -12.09
C LEU A 30 -3.72 -17.40 -13.46
N LEU A 31 -4.24 -18.58 -13.82
CA LEU A 31 -3.90 -19.22 -15.09
C LEU A 31 -4.47 -18.44 -16.28
N ALA A 32 -5.73 -17.98 -16.19
CA ALA A 32 -6.37 -17.17 -17.20
C ALA A 32 -5.68 -15.80 -17.31
N GLY A 33 -5.38 -15.13 -16.19
CA GLY A 33 -4.65 -13.88 -16.17
C GLY A 33 -3.28 -14.01 -16.83
N TYR A 34 -2.53 -15.07 -16.52
CA TYR A 34 -1.20 -15.32 -17.08
C TYR A 34 -1.26 -15.60 -18.57
N ALA A 35 -2.24 -16.40 -19.01
CA ALA A 35 -2.48 -16.67 -20.43
C ALA A 35 -2.82 -15.38 -21.20
N LEU A 36 -3.69 -14.52 -20.66
CA LEU A 36 -4.04 -13.26 -21.32
C LEU A 36 -2.89 -12.23 -21.32
N ALA A 37 -2.02 -12.24 -20.30
CA ALA A 37 -0.88 -11.33 -20.22
C ALA A 37 0.30 -11.78 -21.12
N ARG A 38 0.70 -13.06 -21.03
CA ARG A 38 1.95 -13.56 -21.64
C ARG A 38 1.77 -14.39 -22.89
N MET A 39 0.67 -15.14 -23.05
CA MET A 39 0.49 -15.94 -24.27
C MET A 39 0.06 -15.03 -25.43
N THR A 40 0.63 -15.27 -26.61
CA THR A 40 0.30 -14.60 -27.86
C THR A 40 -0.48 -15.56 -28.74
N PHE A 41 -1.81 -15.52 -28.66
CA PHE A 41 -2.71 -16.33 -29.48
C PHE A 41 -3.70 -15.45 -30.27
N PRO A 42 -4.16 -15.88 -31.45
CA PRO A 42 -5.13 -15.13 -32.23
C PRO A 42 -6.45 -14.99 -31.43
N GLY A 43 -6.88 -13.74 -31.20
CA GLY A 43 -8.10 -13.44 -30.42
C GLY A 43 -7.87 -13.01 -28.97
N ARG A 44 -6.62 -12.95 -28.48
CA ARG A 44 -6.30 -12.48 -27.11
C ARG A 44 -6.95 -11.14 -26.75
N ARG A 45 -6.90 -10.18 -27.67
CA ARG A 45 -7.47 -8.83 -27.46
C ARG A 45 -9.00 -8.87 -27.35
N LEU A 46 -9.65 -9.71 -28.16
CA LEU A 46 -11.09 -9.91 -28.09
C LEU A 46 -11.49 -10.55 -26.76
N MET A 47 -10.80 -11.61 -26.33
CA MET A 47 -11.04 -12.26 -25.04
C MET A 47 -10.88 -11.27 -23.88
N PHE A 48 -9.86 -10.41 -23.93
CA PHE A 48 -9.69 -9.38 -22.92
C PHE A 48 -10.85 -8.37 -22.90
N PHE A 49 -11.33 -7.94 -24.07
CA PHE A 49 -12.52 -7.08 -24.14
C PHE A 49 -13.79 -7.77 -23.65
N VAL A 50 -13.94 -9.09 -23.86
CA VAL A 50 -15.05 -9.85 -23.28
C VAL A 50 -14.98 -9.88 -21.75
N VAL A 51 -13.78 -10.09 -21.19
CA VAL A 51 -13.56 -10.00 -19.74
C VAL A 51 -13.95 -8.61 -19.22
N LEU A 52 -13.46 -7.55 -19.87
CA LEU A 52 -13.84 -6.16 -19.53
C LEU A 52 -15.35 -5.91 -19.65
N GLY A 53 -16.00 -6.41 -20.70
CA GLY A 53 -17.44 -6.30 -20.88
C GLY A 53 -18.21 -7.01 -19.77
N THR A 54 -17.70 -8.14 -19.28
CA THR A 54 -18.28 -8.86 -18.14
C THR A 54 -18.18 -8.05 -16.84
N LEU A 55 -17.13 -7.23 -16.66
CA LEU A 55 -17.00 -6.34 -15.50
C LEU A 55 -18.02 -5.21 -15.50
N MET A 56 -18.54 -4.82 -16.66
CA MET A 56 -19.61 -3.82 -16.75
C MET A 56 -20.94 -4.35 -16.22
N ILE A 57 -21.10 -5.68 -16.19
CA ILE A 57 -22.28 -6.33 -15.63
C ILE A 57 -22.02 -6.57 -14.14
N PRO A 58 -22.82 -5.99 -13.23
CA PRO A 58 -22.64 -6.21 -11.81
C PRO A 58 -22.87 -7.68 -11.45
N ALA A 59 -22.00 -8.24 -10.60
CA ALA A 59 -21.99 -9.67 -10.26
C ALA A 59 -23.34 -10.20 -9.75
N VAL A 60 -24.15 -9.35 -9.11
CA VAL A 60 -25.48 -9.71 -8.60
C VAL A 60 -26.45 -10.08 -9.73
N VAL A 61 -26.34 -9.45 -10.91
CA VAL A 61 -27.19 -9.74 -12.08
C VAL A 61 -26.84 -11.10 -12.68
N LEU A 62 -25.59 -11.54 -12.55
CA LEU A 62 -25.13 -12.84 -13.04
C LEU A 62 -25.57 -14.02 -12.17
N ILE A 63 -26.14 -13.78 -10.98
CA ILE A 63 -26.59 -14.85 -10.07
C ILE A 63 -27.73 -15.67 -10.70
N ILE A 64 -28.73 -15.00 -11.28
CA ILE A 64 -29.89 -15.66 -11.90
C ILE A 64 -29.47 -16.56 -13.07
N PRO A 65 -28.73 -16.07 -14.10
CA PRO A 65 -28.34 -16.92 -15.21
C PRO A 65 -27.40 -18.06 -14.78
N ARG A 66 -26.49 -17.83 -13.82
CA ARG A 66 -25.67 -18.92 -13.25
C ARG A 66 -26.53 -20.00 -12.60
N PHE A 67 -27.55 -19.61 -11.85
CA PHE A 67 -28.50 -20.55 -11.23
C PHE A 67 -29.24 -21.39 -12.27
N ILE A 68 -29.72 -20.78 -13.35
CA ILE A 68 -30.42 -21.49 -14.44
C ILE A 68 -29.50 -22.53 -15.09
N ILE A 69 -28.27 -22.15 -15.44
CA ILE A 69 -27.29 -23.06 -16.04
C ILE A 69 -27.02 -24.26 -15.13
N LEU A 70 -26.79 -24.03 -13.83
CA LEU A 70 -26.57 -25.10 -12.86
C LEU A 70 -27.78 -26.02 -12.70
N ARG A 71 -28.99 -25.47 -12.82
CA ARG A 71 -30.25 -26.22 -12.74
C ARG A 71 -30.42 -27.14 -13.94
N GLU A 72 -30.14 -26.64 -15.13
CA GLU A 72 -30.22 -27.40 -16.39
C GLU A 72 -29.19 -28.53 -16.43
N ILE A 73 -28.00 -28.30 -15.88
CA ILE A 73 -26.95 -29.34 -15.73
C ILE A 73 -27.29 -30.33 -14.59
N GLY A 74 -28.30 -30.04 -13.75
CA GLY A 74 -28.76 -30.93 -12.68
C GLY A 74 -27.85 -30.99 -11.44
N ILE A 75 -26.80 -30.15 -11.39
CA ILE A 75 -25.79 -30.15 -10.31
C ILE A 75 -26.06 -29.09 -9.23
N LEU A 76 -27.19 -28.39 -9.31
CA LEU A 76 -27.49 -27.23 -8.46
C LEU A 76 -27.40 -27.51 -6.94
N ASN A 77 -27.82 -28.70 -6.50
CA ASN A 77 -27.84 -29.09 -5.08
C ASN A 77 -26.58 -29.89 -4.67
N THR A 78 -25.51 -29.82 -5.46
CA THR A 78 -24.27 -30.55 -5.19
C THR A 78 -23.12 -29.60 -4.87
N TYR A 79 -22.14 -30.08 -4.11
CA TYR A 79 -20.90 -29.34 -3.88
C TYR A 79 -20.20 -28.95 -5.18
N GLN A 80 -20.29 -29.80 -6.21
CA GLN A 80 -19.69 -29.54 -7.52
C GLN A 80 -20.35 -28.35 -8.22
N GLY A 81 -21.69 -28.28 -8.22
CA GLY A 81 -22.42 -27.16 -8.80
C GLY A 81 -22.03 -25.83 -8.19
N LEU A 82 -22.01 -25.77 -6.85
CA LEU A 82 -21.64 -24.54 -6.16
C LEU A 82 -20.18 -24.13 -6.45
N ILE A 83 -19.26 -25.10 -6.60
CA ILE A 83 -17.86 -24.83 -6.95
C ILE A 83 -17.79 -24.24 -8.35
N PHE A 84 -18.40 -24.88 -9.35
CA PHE A 84 -18.35 -24.41 -10.74
C PHE A 84 -19.00 -23.03 -10.93
N ALA A 85 -20.06 -22.72 -10.19
CA ALA A 85 -20.69 -21.39 -10.23
C ALA A 85 -19.78 -20.25 -9.74
N LEU A 86 -18.80 -20.58 -8.90
CA LEU A 86 -17.89 -19.62 -8.26
C LEU A 86 -16.43 -19.77 -8.71
N ALA A 87 -16.13 -20.76 -9.57
CA ALA A 87 -14.77 -21.14 -9.94
C ALA A 87 -14.07 -20.15 -10.88
N ALA A 88 -14.81 -19.30 -11.59
CA ALA A 88 -14.23 -18.33 -12.51
C ALA A 88 -14.91 -16.97 -12.35
N ASP A 89 -14.12 -15.92 -12.24
CA ASP A 89 -14.63 -14.58 -12.08
C ASP A 89 -13.85 -13.57 -12.93
N ALA A 90 -14.58 -12.79 -13.72
CA ALA A 90 -13.97 -11.84 -14.64
C ALA A 90 -13.09 -10.80 -13.93
N PHE A 91 -13.47 -10.41 -12.70
CA PHE A 91 -12.70 -9.45 -11.91
C PHE A 91 -11.38 -10.04 -11.44
N GLY A 92 -11.38 -11.29 -10.97
CA GLY A 92 -10.16 -12.03 -10.63
C GLY A 92 -9.22 -12.13 -11.83
N VAL A 93 -9.71 -12.60 -12.98
CA VAL A 93 -8.92 -12.69 -14.23
C VAL A 93 -8.33 -11.32 -14.64
N PHE A 94 -9.14 -10.26 -14.56
CA PHE A 94 -8.70 -8.91 -14.89
C PHE A 94 -7.58 -8.43 -13.97
N LEU A 95 -7.76 -8.57 -12.65
CA LEU A 95 -6.73 -8.19 -11.68
C LEU A 95 -5.44 -8.98 -11.88
N MET A 96 -5.54 -10.30 -12.08
CA MET A 96 -4.37 -11.15 -12.28
C MET A 96 -3.62 -10.77 -13.56
N LYS A 97 -4.35 -10.48 -14.65
CA LYS A 97 -3.73 -9.96 -15.87
C LYS A 97 -3.00 -8.64 -15.61
N GLN A 98 -3.63 -7.69 -14.91
CA GLN A 98 -2.99 -6.41 -14.59
C GLN A 98 -1.73 -6.60 -13.75
N PHE A 99 -1.78 -7.51 -12.77
CA PHE A 99 -0.62 -7.86 -11.96
C PHE A 99 0.52 -8.43 -12.82
N PHE A 100 0.25 -9.39 -13.70
CA PHE A 100 1.30 -9.96 -14.56
C PHE A 100 1.83 -8.98 -15.60
N GLU A 101 0.99 -8.08 -16.12
CA GLU A 101 1.44 -7.00 -17.00
C GLU A 101 2.35 -5.99 -16.28
N SER A 102 2.23 -5.86 -14.95
CA SER A 102 3.11 -5.00 -14.14
C SER A 102 4.51 -5.59 -13.91
N ILE A 103 4.66 -6.90 -14.07
CA ILE A 103 5.97 -7.57 -13.91
C ILE A 103 6.81 -7.29 -15.17
N PRO A 104 8.03 -6.74 -15.02
CA PRO A 104 8.93 -6.49 -16.14
C PRO A 104 9.24 -7.78 -16.91
N THR A 105 9.12 -7.74 -18.24
CA THR A 105 9.33 -8.91 -19.12
C THR A 105 10.78 -9.40 -19.12
N GLU A 106 11.73 -8.55 -18.77
CA GLU A 106 13.17 -8.85 -18.72
C GLU A 106 13.49 -9.99 -17.74
N ILE A 107 12.72 -10.10 -16.65
CA ILE A 107 12.88 -11.17 -15.66
C ILE A 107 12.46 -12.52 -16.25
N GLU A 108 11.39 -12.51 -17.05
CA GLU A 108 10.89 -13.71 -17.72
C GLU A 108 11.80 -14.14 -18.87
N GLU A 109 12.33 -13.18 -19.63
CA GLU A 109 13.30 -13.42 -20.71
C GLU A 109 14.60 -14.01 -20.15
N ALA A 110 15.12 -13.48 -19.04
CA ALA A 110 16.31 -14.04 -18.37
C ALA A 110 16.07 -15.50 -17.94
N ALA A 111 14.94 -15.79 -17.30
CA ALA A 111 14.59 -17.15 -16.91
C ALA A 111 14.38 -18.08 -18.13
N GLN A 112 13.93 -17.56 -19.26
CA GLN A 112 13.81 -18.33 -20.50
C GLN A 112 15.18 -18.66 -21.10
N VAL A 113 16.15 -17.74 -21.02
CA VAL A 113 17.56 -17.98 -21.41
C VAL A 113 18.19 -19.06 -20.51
N ASP A 114 17.81 -19.09 -19.22
CA ASP A 114 18.20 -20.15 -18.28
C ASP A 114 17.47 -21.50 -18.51
N GLY A 115 16.67 -21.61 -19.58
CA GLY A 115 15.98 -22.83 -19.96
C GLY A 115 14.71 -23.14 -19.16
N ALA A 116 14.16 -22.18 -18.41
CA ALA A 116 12.92 -22.38 -17.67
C ALA A 116 11.72 -22.50 -18.63
N ASN A 117 10.95 -23.58 -18.49
CA ASN A 117 9.65 -23.71 -19.16
C ASN A 117 8.64 -22.68 -18.60
N ARG A 118 7.62 -22.31 -19.38
CA ARG A 118 6.59 -21.32 -18.98
C ARG A 118 5.84 -21.72 -17.70
N PHE A 119 5.55 -23.02 -17.54
CA PHE A 119 4.95 -23.53 -16.29
C PHE A 119 5.91 -23.39 -15.11
N THR A 120 7.19 -23.67 -15.31
CA THR A 120 8.23 -23.49 -14.30
C THR A 120 8.36 -22.03 -13.91
N MET A 121 8.35 -21.12 -14.88
CA MET A 121 8.39 -19.67 -14.68
C MET A 121 7.15 -19.17 -13.90
N PHE A 122 5.97 -19.65 -14.27
CA PHE A 122 4.73 -19.35 -13.55
C PHE A 122 4.81 -19.78 -12.08
N PHE A 123 5.14 -21.05 -11.79
CA PHE A 123 5.12 -21.56 -10.41
C PHE A 123 6.32 -21.10 -9.55
N ARG A 124 7.51 -20.92 -10.13
CA ARG A 124 8.73 -20.61 -9.36
C ARG A 124 9.07 -19.13 -9.28
N ILE A 125 8.59 -18.32 -10.21
CA ILE A 125 8.98 -16.90 -10.31
C ILE A 125 7.76 -16.02 -10.10
N VAL A 126 6.72 -16.21 -10.91
CA VAL A 126 5.57 -15.30 -10.94
C VAL A 126 4.63 -15.51 -9.75
N LEU A 127 4.32 -16.76 -9.40
CA LEU A 127 3.45 -17.09 -8.26
C LEU A 127 3.99 -16.60 -6.90
N PRO A 128 5.29 -16.79 -6.54
CA PRO A 128 5.83 -16.25 -5.29
C PRO A 128 5.93 -14.72 -5.26
N MET A 129 5.95 -14.04 -6.41
CA MET A 129 5.85 -12.58 -6.47
C MET A 129 4.44 -12.08 -6.12
N ALA A 130 3.40 -12.89 -6.37
CA ALA A 130 2.02 -12.57 -6.01
C ALA A 130 1.71 -12.85 -4.53
N THR A 131 2.45 -13.75 -3.88
CA THR A 131 2.34 -13.97 -2.44
C THR A 131 3.05 -12.85 -1.67
N PRO A 132 2.42 -12.26 -0.64
CA PRO A 132 3.11 -11.33 0.25
C PRO A 132 4.26 -12.07 0.91
N ALA A 133 5.49 -11.74 0.51
CA ALA A 133 6.72 -12.29 1.05
C ALA A 133 6.73 -12.10 2.59
N PRO A 134 6.56 -13.17 3.39
CA PRO A 134 6.65 -13.03 4.84
C PRO A 134 8.05 -12.58 5.28
N HIS A 135 9.07 -12.92 4.49
CA HIS A 135 10.49 -12.54 4.70
C HIS A 135 10.83 -11.09 4.37
N ARG A 136 9.90 -10.29 3.84
CA ARG A 136 10.10 -8.83 3.69
C ARG A 136 9.39 -8.04 4.76
N ALA A 137 8.34 -8.61 5.35
CA ALA A 137 7.56 -7.94 6.39
C ALA A 137 8.35 -7.88 7.72
N ASP A 138 9.10 -8.92 8.03
CA ASP A 138 10.08 -8.96 9.13
C ASP A 138 11.23 -7.95 8.91
N ASP A 139 11.77 -7.83 7.70
CA ASP A 139 12.82 -6.86 7.38
C ASP A 139 12.34 -5.39 7.50
N LEU A 140 11.13 -5.08 7.00
CA LEU A 140 10.56 -3.74 7.09
C LEU A 140 10.21 -3.36 8.54
N GLN A 141 9.72 -4.32 9.33
CA GLN A 141 9.43 -4.09 10.74
C GLN A 141 10.73 -3.84 11.53
N LEU A 142 11.78 -4.63 11.28
CA LEU A 142 13.10 -4.43 11.87
C LEU A 142 13.65 -3.06 11.52
N SER A 143 13.53 -2.61 10.26
CA SER A 143 14.02 -1.29 9.82
C SER A 143 13.39 -0.12 10.62
N GLY A 144 12.09 -0.20 10.91
CA GLY A 144 11.39 0.79 11.73
C GLY A 144 11.82 0.76 13.21
N ASP A 145 12.10 -0.43 13.74
CA ASP A 145 12.58 -0.59 15.11
C ASP A 145 14.02 -0.08 15.30
N VAL A 146 14.92 -0.27 14.32
CA VAL A 146 16.30 0.25 14.41
C VAL A 146 16.32 1.77 14.39
N GLU A 147 15.45 2.41 13.61
CA GLU A 147 15.36 3.88 13.55
C GLU A 147 14.81 4.47 14.86
N GLN A 148 13.80 3.80 15.46
CA GLN A 148 13.31 4.16 16.79
C GLN A 148 14.38 3.96 17.88
N LEU A 149 15.18 2.90 17.80
CA LEU A 149 16.28 2.65 18.74
C LEU A 149 17.39 3.71 18.58
N HIS A 150 17.72 4.10 17.35
CA HIS A 150 18.72 5.13 17.08
C HIS A 150 18.25 6.52 17.56
N GLY A 151 16.99 6.88 17.30
CA GLY A 151 16.40 8.13 17.82
C GLY A 151 16.32 8.17 19.35
N ARG A 152 15.97 7.06 20.00
CA ARG A 152 15.99 6.94 21.47
C ARG A 152 17.40 7.06 22.05
N ALA A 153 18.41 6.54 21.35
CA ALA A 153 19.81 6.65 21.78
C ALA A 153 20.34 8.09 21.67
N ASP A 154 20.00 8.83 20.60
CA ASP A 154 20.41 10.23 20.44
C ASP A 154 19.74 11.14 21.47
N HIS A 155 18.44 10.95 21.72
CA HIS A 155 17.73 11.68 22.78
C HIS A 155 18.36 11.45 24.15
N ARG A 156 18.80 10.23 24.47
CA ARG A 156 19.45 9.93 25.75
C ARG A 156 20.83 10.58 25.87
N ARG A 157 21.63 10.62 24.79
CA ARG A 157 22.93 11.33 24.78
C ARG A 157 22.77 12.84 24.96
N ARG A 158 21.82 13.44 24.25
CA ARG A 158 21.54 14.88 24.38
C ARG A 158 21.06 15.24 25.79
N GLN A 159 20.16 14.43 26.37
CA GLN A 159 19.72 14.64 27.75
C GLN A 159 20.86 14.45 28.77
N GLY A 160 21.72 13.44 28.58
CA GLY A 160 22.92 13.26 29.41
C GLY A 160 23.86 14.46 29.39
N GLY A 161 24.17 15.00 28.21
CA GLY A 161 25.02 16.19 28.07
C GLY A 161 24.38 17.46 28.65
N LEU A 162 23.06 17.60 28.57
CA LEU A 162 22.34 18.72 29.20
C LEU A 162 22.35 18.63 30.72
N MET A 163 22.25 17.42 31.30
CA MET A 163 22.36 17.22 32.75
C MET A 163 23.77 17.50 33.26
N GLU A 164 24.81 17.13 32.51
CA GLU A 164 26.21 17.40 32.85
C GLU A 164 26.52 18.91 32.79
N SER A 165 25.99 19.61 31.78
CA SER A 165 26.11 21.07 31.66
C SER A 165 25.34 21.84 32.74
N ALA A 166 24.16 21.36 33.12
CA ALA A 166 23.36 21.91 34.21
C ALA A 166 24.01 21.68 35.59
N ALA A 167 24.64 20.53 35.82
CA ALA A 167 25.40 20.25 37.03
C ALA A 167 26.64 21.16 37.16
N GLY A 168 27.33 21.44 36.05
CA GLY A 168 28.44 22.40 36.01
C GLY A 168 28.01 23.85 36.27
N HIS A 169 26.87 24.28 35.74
CA HIS A 169 26.35 25.64 35.96
C HIS A 169 25.75 25.85 37.35
N GLY A 170 25.13 24.82 37.94
CA GLY A 170 24.61 24.87 39.31
C GLY A 170 25.70 25.04 40.37
N ALA A 171 26.86 24.42 40.17
CA ALA A 171 28.02 24.57 41.06
C ALA A 171 28.62 25.99 41.01
N ALA A 172 28.59 26.65 39.84
CA ALA A 172 29.06 28.03 39.69
C ALA A 172 28.07 29.08 40.23
N GLN A 173 26.76 28.86 40.10
CA GLN A 173 25.72 29.80 40.59
C GLN A 173 25.50 29.75 42.11
N GLY A 174 25.82 28.64 42.78
CA GLY A 174 25.75 28.53 44.23
C GLY A 174 26.73 29.45 44.98
N ALA A 175 27.82 29.85 44.34
CA ALA A 175 28.84 30.73 44.95
C ALA A 175 28.48 32.23 44.88
N VAL A 176 27.62 32.65 43.95
CA VAL A 176 27.32 34.08 43.68
C VAL A 176 26.06 34.57 44.42
N ARG A 177 25.16 33.67 44.84
CA ARG A 177 23.85 34.04 45.42
C ARG A 177 23.84 34.39 46.91
N ARG A 178 24.99 34.45 47.60
CA ARG A 178 25.03 34.80 49.03
C ARG A 178 24.98 36.31 49.33
N ASP A 179 25.13 37.20 48.34
CA ASP A 179 25.33 38.64 48.59
C ASP A 179 24.26 39.60 48.06
N ALA A 180 23.14 39.13 47.51
CA ALA A 180 22.09 40.04 47.02
C ALA A 180 20.81 39.91 47.84
N GLY A 181 20.83 40.54 49.01
CA GLY A 181 19.63 40.87 49.77
C GLY A 181 18.88 42.07 49.17
N VAL A 182 17.55 42.03 49.33
CA VAL A 182 16.62 43.17 49.44
C VAL A 182 16.58 44.16 48.27
N GLU A 183 15.48 44.17 47.50
CA GLU A 183 14.68 45.39 47.31
C GLU A 183 13.29 45.17 46.68
N HIS A 184 12.34 45.93 47.20
CA HIS A 184 10.95 46.08 46.78
C HIS A 184 10.83 47.15 45.68
N VAL A 185 10.06 46.90 44.60
CA VAL A 185 9.41 47.99 43.85
C VAL A 185 8.05 47.54 43.27
N PRO A 186 6.94 48.23 43.61
CA PRO A 186 5.66 48.11 42.92
C PRO A 186 5.31 49.35 42.06
N ARG A 187 4.31 49.16 41.18
CA ARG A 187 3.34 50.13 40.56
C ARG A 187 3.51 50.52 39.07
N ARG A 188 2.57 49.95 38.30
CA ARG A 188 1.66 50.52 37.26
C ARG A 188 1.91 51.93 36.70
N ARG A 189 1.84 52.02 35.35
CA ARG A 189 0.86 52.80 34.55
C ARG A 189 1.02 52.38 33.08
N GLY A 190 -0.06 51.98 32.39
CA GLY A 190 -0.87 52.84 31.50
C GLY A 190 -0.11 53.09 30.19
N VAL A 191 -0.58 52.75 29.00
CA VAL A 191 -1.67 53.46 28.30
C VAL A 191 -2.15 52.65 27.08
N HIS A 192 -3.43 52.86 26.79
CA HIS A 192 -4.32 52.36 25.75
C HIS A 192 -3.82 52.46 24.29
N HIS A 193 -4.27 51.55 23.43
CA HIS A 193 -5.04 51.97 22.26
C HIS A 193 -5.98 50.88 21.71
N HIS A 194 -7.15 51.35 21.32
CA HIS A 194 -8.37 50.71 20.86
C HIS A 194 -8.31 50.29 19.37
N SER A 195 -8.87 49.13 18.99
CA SER A 195 -9.38 48.81 17.63
C SER A 195 -9.88 47.35 17.62
N ASN A 196 -11.18 47.10 17.74
CA ASN A 196 -12.14 46.88 16.64
C ASN A 196 -12.01 45.50 15.94
N GLY A 197 -13.09 44.71 15.98
CA GLY A 197 -13.50 43.79 14.91
C GLY A 197 -12.94 42.35 14.90
N ASP A 198 -13.82 41.41 15.31
CA ASP A 198 -14.04 40.06 14.77
C ASP A 198 -13.14 38.85 15.13
N PRO A 199 -13.73 37.69 15.52
CA PRO A 199 -13.03 36.45 15.77
C PRO A 199 -12.97 35.60 14.50
N VAL A 200 -11.84 35.62 13.80
CA VAL A 200 -11.58 34.70 12.68
C VAL A 200 -10.35 33.87 12.98
N LEU A 201 -10.54 32.55 12.98
CA LEU A 201 -9.57 31.48 13.19
C LEU A 201 -8.16 31.85 12.71
N ARG A 202 -7.21 32.02 13.64
CA ARG A 202 -5.79 32.09 13.31
C ARG A 202 -5.19 30.69 13.27
N LEU A 203 -5.15 30.15 12.06
CA LEU A 203 -4.28 29.05 11.67
C LEU A 203 -2.80 29.43 11.93
N PRO A 204 -1.98 28.59 12.59
CA PRO A 204 -0.60 28.93 12.92
C PRO A 204 0.29 29.05 11.66
N ALA A 205 1.14 30.08 11.67
CA ALA A 205 2.06 30.50 10.63
C ALA A 205 3.26 29.53 10.45
N LEU A 206 2.99 28.27 10.12
CA LEU A 206 4.01 27.24 9.88
C LEU A 206 4.00 26.68 8.45
N LEU A 207 3.24 27.28 7.53
CA LEU A 207 3.11 26.84 6.13
C LEU A 207 3.37 27.96 5.10
N ARG A 208 4.25 28.92 5.41
CA ARG A 208 4.66 29.97 4.45
C ARG A 208 6.15 29.89 4.06
N GLY A 209 6.70 28.68 3.95
CA GLY A 209 8.12 28.47 3.67
C GLY A 209 8.44 27.25 2.80
N ARG A 210 7.62 26.91 1.79
CA ARG A 210 7.96 25.81 0.86
C ARG A 210 7.34 25.93 -0.55
N ARG A 211 7.36 27.13 -1.14
CA ARG A 211 6.91 27.37 -2.53
C ARG A 211 7.99 27.94 -3.46
N GLU A 212 9.26 27.63 -3.22
CA GLU A 212 10.35 28.05 -4.12
C GLU A 212 11.22 26.89 -4.67
N LEU A 213 10.71 25.65 -4.69
CA LEU A 213 11.46 24.51 -5.24
C LEU A 213 11.00 24.04 -6.63
N PHE A 214 10.16 24.82 -7.33
CA PHE A 214 9.81 24.57 -8.73
C PHE A 214 10.00 25.84 -9.56
N GLY A 215 11.24 26.04 -10.01
CA GLY A 215 11.58 27.04 -11.01
C GLY A 215 11.14 26.60 -12.42
N PRO A 216 10.58 27.50 -13.25
CA PRO A 216 10.29 27.23 -14.65
C PRO A 216 11.55 27.51 -15.48
N GLN A 217 12.37 26.49 -15.72
CA GLN A 217 13.36 26.48 -16.81
C GLN A 217 12.97 25.43 -17.86
N GLY A 218 11.76 25.59 -18.39
CA GLY A 218 11.44 25.21 -19.76
C GLY A 218 11.84 26.35 -20.68
N MET A 219 13.13 26.48 -20.98
CA MET A 219 13.63 27.37 -22.04
C MET A 219 14.90 26.76 -22.65
N THR A 220 14.77 25.52 -23.12
CA THR A 220 15.71 24.91 -24.06
C THR A 220 15.05 24.89 -25.43
N ALA A 221 15.04 26.05 -26.09
CA ALA A 221 14.80 26.18 -27.52
C ALA A 221 15.44 27.48 -28.01
N ALA A 222 16.19 27.38 -29.11
CA ALA A 222 16.89 28.46 -29.83
C ALA A 222 18.24 28.92 -29.26
N ARG A 223 19.31 28.16 -29.59
CA ARG A 223 20.56 28.69 -30.19
C ARG A 223 21.60 27.58 -30.36
N LEU A 224 21.51 26.82 -31.44
CA LEU A 224 22.64 26.12 -32.05
C LEU A 224 22.32 25.90 -33.54
N ARG A 225 22.60 26.91 -34.38
CA ARG A 225 22.90 26.75 -35.82
C ARG A 225 23.36 28.09 -36.40
N ASP A 226 24.65 28.38 -36.25
CA ASP A 226 25.56 28.62 -37.37
C ASP A 226 26.87 29.18 -36.84
N GLY A 227 27.93 28.39 -37.03
CA GLY A 227 29.28 28.90 -37.07
C GLY A 227 29.68 29.14 -38.52
N GLY A 228 30.46 30.18 -38.74
CA GLY A 228 31.58 30.13 -39.67
C GLY A 228 31.33 30.56 -41.12
N VAL A 229 32.29 31.38 -41.58
CA VAL A 229 32.74 31.63 -42.96
C VAL A 229 32.01 32.73 -43.71
N GLY A 230 32.73 33.82 -43.99
CA GLY A 230 32.35 34.88 -44.95
C GLY A 230 32.71 36.27 -44.46
#